data_AF-A0A920JGA3-F1
#
_entry.id   AF-A0A920JGA3-F1
#
_cell.length_a   1.000
_cell.length_b   1.000
_cell.length_c   1.000
_cell.angle_alpha   90.00
_cell.angle_beta   90.00
_cell.angle_gamma   90.00
#
_symmetry.space_group_name_H-M   'P 1'
#
loop_
_entity.id
_entity.type
_entity.pdbx_description
1 polymer ?
#
loop_
_entity_poly.entity_id
_entity_poly.type
_entity_poly.pdbx_seq_one_letter_code
_entity_poly.pdbx_strand_id
1 'polypeptide(L)'
;MLFELKYFLGDSLYYAAMQHYYTKWNLKHVNEIRFIDSIEEFVGQELDWFFEPWLHTTRHLDYEISSFKRSLNEENNWDIELGISSKGTRFMPMLVETVFDDGTNDRRWWWNHLWRFQDTLRYSVDKRPVRVTLDPDAQTVDLDLRNNTTRMKKRVMFDWPGLWYQPRDEMVYLWSPYFYYNADESDIAPGINIDRNYGPYESTTFRANYAMETQKLYWYLSGWRQSVHHFPRSTFYFWGFDRPGVREFGSEIEKKWNRVYGRTPTHTFAAGFYVKPQYDAKRAEPRGYDPNGELGVWVFERGYKSWALTL
;
A
#
# COMPACT_ATOMS: atom_id res chain seq x y z
N MET A 1 15.04 9.31 6.15
CA MET A 1 16.31 9.97 5.77
C MET A 1 17.54 9.09 6.01
N LEU A 2 18.06 8.92 7.24
CA LEU A 2 19.38 8.27 7.44
C LEU A 2 19.49 6.83 6.90
N PHE A 3 18.42 6.04 6.98
CA PHE A 3 18.38 4.71 6.36
C PHE A 3 18.55 4.75 4.83
N GLU A 4 17.95 5.74 4.16
CA GLU A 4 18.10 5.91 2.72
C GLU A 4 19.48 6.45 2.33
N LEU A 5 20.07 7.30 3.18
CA LEU A 5 21.46 7.74 2.99
C LEU A 5 22.40 6.54 3.06
N LYS A 6 22.19 5.65 4.04
CA LYS A 6 22.92 4.38 4.15
C LYS A 6 22.67 3.48 2.93
N TYR A 7 21.43 3.36 2.45
CA TYR A 7 21.09 2.60 1.25
C TYR A 7 21.85 3.09 0.00
N PHE A 8 21.97 4.42 -0.15
CA PHE A 8 22.70 5.01 -1.27
C PHE A 8 24.23 4.86 -1.15
N LEU A 9 24.80 5.18 0.01
CA LEU A 9 26.25 5.15 0.22
C LEU A 9 26.81 3.72 0.41
N GLY A 10 25.97 2.80 0.87
CA GLY A 10 26.38 1.50 1.38
C GLY A 10 26.95 1.57 2.80
N ASP A 11 26.95 0.42 3.49
CA ASP A 11 27.28 0.32 4.91
C ASP A 11 28.67 0.91 5.26
N SER A 12 29.71 0.49 4.54
CA SER A 12 31.09 0.88 4.85
C SER A 12 31.29 2.41 4.77
N LEU A 13 30.89 3.01 3.65
CA LEU A 13 31.05 4.44 3.41
C LEU A 13 30.18 5.26 4.36
N TYR A 14 28.95 4.82 4.60
CA TYR A 14 28.03 5.46 5.55
C TYR A 14 28.59 5.48 6.97
N TYR A 15 29.02 4.34 7.51
CA TYR A 15 29.53 4.28 8.88
C TYR A 15 30.83 5.08 9.04
N ALA A 16 31.71 5.06 8.04
CA ALA A 16 32.92 5.86 8.05
C ALA A 16 32.62 7.37 8.02
N ALA A 17 31.65 7.81 7.21
CA ALA A 17 31.18 9.21 7.19
C ALA A 17 30.58 9.64 8.55
N MET A 18 29.78 8.76 9.18
CA MET A 18 29.21 9.02 10.51
C MET A 18 30.29 9.12 11.59
N GLN A 19 31.34 8.28 11.52
CA GLN A 19 32.49 8.36 12.42
C GLN A 19 33.30 9.66 12.22
N HIS A 20 33.48 10.08 10.97
CA HIS A 20 34.13 11.34 10.63
C HIS A 20 33.35 12.53 11.22
N TYR A 21 32.03 12.57 11.02
CA TYR A 21 31.14 13.56 11.63
C TYR A 21 31.27 13.60 13.15
N TYR A 22 31.19 12.44 13.82
CA TYR A 22 31.35 12.36 15.26
C TYR A 22 32.72 12.87 15.72
N THR A 23 33.80 12.49 15.05
CA THR A 23 35.17 12.91 15.41
C THR A 23 35.33 14.43 15.30
N LYS A 24 34.73 15.06 14.29
CA LYS A 24 34.81 16.50 14.07
C LYS A 24 34.00 17.31 15.08
N TRP A 25 32.84 16.78 15.47
CA TRP A 25 31.81 17.52 16.23
C TRP A 25 31.52 16.98 17.64
N ASN A 26 32.27 16.00 18.14
CA ASN A 26 32.09 15.49 19.49
C ASN A 26 32.14 16.63 20.53
N LEU A 27 31.21 16.59 21.49
CA LEU A 27 31.08 17.57 22.57
C LEU A 27 30.88 19.03 22.10
N LYS A 28 30.47 19.26 20.85
CA LYS A 28 30.15 20.58 20.29
C LYS A 28 28.66 20.67 19.91
N HIS A 29 28.13 21.90 19.84
CA HIS A 29 26.80 22.13 19.29
C HIS A 29 26.80 21.98 17.76
N VAL A 30 25.86 21.20 17.25
CA VAL A 30 25.70 20.89 15.83
C VAL A 30 24.37 21.44 15.30
N ASN A 31 24.34 21.71 14.00
CA ASN A 31 23.15 22.06 13.23
C ASN A 31 23.15 21.24 11.92
N GLU A 32 22.13 21.42 11.08
CA GLU A 32 22.00 20.65 9.83
C GLU A 32 23.20 20.87 8.89
N ILE A 33 23.66 22.11 8.71
CA ILE A 33 24.74 22.47 7.79
C ILE A 33 26.02 21.74 8.19
N ARG A 34 26.37 21.75 9.48
CA ARG A 34 27.55 21.03 9.99
C ARG A 34 27.49 19.52 9.76
N PHE A 35 26.29 18.94 9.75
CA PHE A 35 26.10 17.53 9.43
C PHE A 35 26.28 17.28 7.94
N ILE A 36 25.58 18.05 7.08
CA ILE A 36 25.66 17.94 5.62
C ILE A 36 27.10 18.12 5.15
N ASP A 37 27.75 19.22 5.54
CA ASP A 37 29.14 19.54 5.19
C ASP A 37 30.08 18.38 5.57
N SER A 38 29.88 17.78 6.74
CA SER A 38 30.75 16.72 7.23
C SER A 38 30.56 15.40 6.48
N ILE A 39 29.35 15.12 6.00
CA ILE A 39 29.09 13.94 5.19
C ILE A 39 29.63 14.17 3.78
N GLU A 40 29.37 15.32 3.17
CA GLU A 40 29.84 15.65 1.82
C GLU A 40 31.36 15.76 1.74
N GLU A 41 32.02 16.33 2.75
CA GLU A 41 33.49 16.37 2.87
C GLU A 41 34.09 14.97 2.88
N PHE A 42 33.45 14.03 3.58
CA PHE A 42 33.95 12.65 3.66
C PHE A 42 33.66 11.83 2.40
N VAL A 43 32.46 11.99 1.82
CA VAL A 43 32.04 11.26 0.61
C VAL A 43 32.72 11.84 -0.65
N GLY A 44 33.08 13.12 -0.63
CA GLY A 44 33.71 13.82 -1.75
C GLY A 44 32.73 14.19 -2.87
N GLN A 45 31.44 14.31 -2.57
CA GLN A 45 30.41 14.72 -3.54
C GLN A 45 29.31 15.54 -2.85
N GLU A 46 28.68 16.42 -3.63
CA GLU A 46 27.52 17.19 -3.21
C GLU A 46 26.26 16.31 -3.19
N LEU A 47 25.48 16.42 -2.11
CA LEU A 47 24.30 15.64 -1.77
C LEU A 47 23.07 16.52 -1.57
N ASP A 48 23.08 17.75 -2.07
CA ASP A 48 21.94 18.67 -2.05
C ASP A 48 20.66 18.02 -2.57
N TRP A 49 20.75 17.27 -3.68
CA TRP A 49 19.63 16.54 -4.27
C TRP A 49 18.98 15.54 -3.30
N PHE A 50 19.72 15.06 -2.30
CA PHE A 50 19.25 14.15 -1.25
C PHE A 50 18.74 14.92 -0.03
N PHE A 51 19.53 15.85 0.51
CA PHE A 51 19.23 16.54 1.77
C PHE A 51 18.12 17.59 1.63
N GLU A 52 18.13 18.39 0.55
CA GLU A 52 17.15 19.46 0.34
C GLU A 52 15.71 18.91 0.34
N PRO A 53 15.37 17.85 -0.42
CA PRO A 53 14.03 17.30 -0.38
C PRO A 53 13.62 16.76 1.00
N TRP A 54 14.56 16.21 1.76
CA TRP A 54 14.32 15.59 3.06
C TRP A 54 14.13 16.60 4.20
N LEU A 55 14.90 17.70 4.20
CA LEU A 55 14.96 18.65 5.31
C LEU A 55 14.11 19.90 5.08
N HIS A 56 13.98 20.35 3.82
CA HIS A 56 13.44 21.66 3.50
C HIS A 56 12.17 21.63 2.66
N THR A 57 11.69 20.45 2.27
CA THR A 57 10.50 20.32 1.42
C THR A 57 9.54 19.22 1.89
N THR A 58 8.39 19.12 1.23
CA THR A 58 7.41 18.03 1.39
C THR A 58 7.43 17.07 0.19
N ARG A 59 8.52 17.06 -0.58
CA ARG A 59 8.69 16.17 -1.73
C ARG A 59 8.79 14.73 -1.27
N HIS A 60 8.17 13.85 -2.01
CA HIS A 60 8.14 12.42 -1.73
C HIS A 60 8.72 11.63 -2.91
N LEU A 61 9.16 10.41 -2.60
CA LEU A 61 9.67 9.43 -3.54
C LEU A 61 8.53 8.50 -3.93
N ASP A 62 8.40 8.21 -5.22
CA ASP A 62 7.37 7.32 -5.75
C ASP A 62 7.75 6.91 -7.17
N TYR A 63 8.27 5.69 -7.32
CA TYR A 63 8.72 5.12 -8.58
C TYR A 63 7.84 3.96 -9.04
N GLU A 64 7.24 4.10 -10.21
CA GLU A 64 6.42 3.08 -10.86
C GLU A 64 7.20 2.38 -11.98
N ILE A 65 7.08 1.05 -12.07
CA ILE A 65 7.41 0.31 -13.29
C ILE A 65 6.27 0.54 -14.29
N SER A 66 6.51 1.39 -15.28
CA SER A 66 5.52 1.74 -16.30
C SER A 66 5.44 0.73 -17.44
N SER A 67 6.56 0.04 -17.73
CA SER A 67 6.59 -1.02 -18.74
C SER A 67 7.69 -2.04 -18.45
N PHE A 68 7.44 -3.28 -18.81
CA PHE A 68 8.42 -4.36 -18.75
C PHE A 68 8.30 -5.20 -20.02
N LYS A 69 9.16 -4.90 -21.00
CA LYS A 69 9.25 -5.65 -22.25
C LYS A 69 10.49 -6.54 -22.20
N ARG A 70 10.34 -7.74 -22.77
CA ARG A 70 11.41 -8.72 -22.91
C ARG A 70 11.38 -9.31 -24.31
N SER A 71 12.51 -9.33 -24.99
CA SER A 71 12.68 -9.91 -26.33
C SER A 71 13.89 -10.83 -26.34
N LEU A 72 13.82 -11.89 -27.14
CA LEU A 72 14.97 -12.77 -27.36
C LEU A 72 15.84 -12.18 -28.48
N ASN A 73 17.14 -12.14 -28.25
CA ASN A 73 18.12 -11.67 -29.22
C ASN A 73 18.67 -12.83 -30.07
N GLU A 74 19.40 -12.49 -31.13
CA GLU A 74 20.08 -13.45 -32.00
C GLU A 74 21.06 -14.35 -31.24
N GLU A 75 21.61 -13.86 -30.13
CA GLU A 75 22.51 -14.61 -29.23
C GLU A 75 21.78 -15.49 -28.20
N ASN A 76 20.46 -15.66 -28.32
CA ASN A 76 19.62 -16.40 -27.38
C ASN A 76 19.58 -15.82 -25.95
N ASN A 77 20.05 -14.59 -25.77
CA ASN A 77 19.89 -13.78 -24.56
C ASN A 77 18.54 -13.04 -24.58
N TRP A 78 18.05 -12.64 -23.40
CA TRP A 78 16.86 -11.82 -23.25
C TRP A 78 17.25 -10.35 -23.05
N ASP A 79 16.82 -9.50 -23.97
CA ASP A 79 16.85 -8.05 -23.81
C ASP A 79 15.65 -7.58 -23.03
N ILE A 80 15.91 -6.76 -22.00
CA ILE A 80 14.90 -6.17 -21.15
C ILE A 80 14.87 -4.66 -21.40
N GLU A 81 13.67 -4.15 -21.68
CA GLU A 81 13.36 -2.73 -21.71
C GLU A 81 12.40 -2.44 -20.54
N LEU A 82 12.94 -1.86 -19.47
CA LEU A 82 12.21 -1.52 -18.25
C LEU A 82 11.91 -0.02 -18.22
N GLY A 83 10.65 0.35 -18.40
CA GLY A 83 10.20 1.73 -18.21
C GLY A 83 10.01 2.05 -16.73
N ILE A 84 10.63 3.14 -16.28
CA ILE A 84 10.54 3.65 -14.92
C ILE A 84 9.89 5.03 -14.99
N SER A 85 8.85 5.27 -14.19
CA SER A 85 8.19 6.57 -14.07
C SER A 85 8.26 7.06 -12.63
N SER A 86 8.78 8.27 -12.42
CA SER A 86 8.67 8.96 -11.13
C SER A 86 7.32 9.68 -11.06
N LYS A 87 6.48 9.32 -10.11
CA LYS A 87 5.27 10.10 -9.74
C LYS A 87 5.58 11.14 -8.67
N GLY A 88 6.65 10.90 -7.92
CA GLY A 88 7.16 11.80 -6.90
C GLY A 88 8.03 12.93 -7.46
N THR A 89 8.59 13.70 -6.54
CA THR A 89 9.48 14.85 -6.84
C THR A 89 10.81 14.77 -6.10
N ARG A 90 11.02 13.68 -5.34
CA ARG A 90 12.29 13.30 -4.75
C ARG A 90 12.88 12.16 -5.58
N PHE A 91 14.16 12.28 -5.94
CA PHE A 91 14.84 11.29 -6.78
C PHE A 91 15.85 10.52 -5.94
N MET A 92 15.96 9.22 -6.20
CA MET A 92 16.94 8.33 -5.57
C MET A 92 17.35 7.26 -6.59
N PRO A 93 18.59 6.76 -6.56
CA PRO A 93 18.94 5.60 -7.35
C PRO A 93 18.20 4.37 -6.80
N MET A 94 17.75 3.48 -7.68
CA MET A 94 16.99 2.29 -7.29
C MET A 94 17.74 1.01 -7.62
N LEU A 95 17.78 0.08 -6.68
CA LEU A 95 18.18 -1.29 -6.92
C LEU A 95 17.05 -2.00 -7.67
N VAL A 96 17.37 -2.59 -8.81
CA VAL A 96 16.46 -3.34 -9.65
C VAL A 96 16.80 -4.82 -9.51
N GLU A 97 15.85 -5.62 -9.04
CA GLU A 97 15.97 -7.07 -9.00
C GLU A 97 15.14 -7.71 -10.11
N THR A 98 15.79 -8.53 -10.91
CA THR A 98 15.16 -9.38 -11.92
C THR A 98 15.22 -10.82 -11.47
N VAL A 99 14.05 -11.44 -11.33
CA VAL A 99 13.91 -12.85 -10.94
C VAL A 99 13.63 -13.67 -12.19
N PHE A 100 14.39 -14.74 -12.35
CA PHE A 100 14.31 -15.68 -13.46
C PHE A 100 13.36 -16.84 -13.18
N ASP A 101 13.08 -17.66 -14.19
CA ASP A 101 12.20 -18.83 -14.10
C ASP A 101 12.80 -19.97 -13.26
N ASP A 102 14.12 -20.08 -13.21
CA ASP A 102 14.85 -21.02 -12.35
C ASP A 102 14.91 -20.59 -10.87
N GLY A 103 14.39 -19.41 -10.53
CA GLY A 103 14.39 -18.84 -9.19
C GLY A 103 15.65 -18.08 -8.80
N THR A 104 16.67 -18.02 -9.67
CA THR A 104 17.82 -17.14 -9.47
C THR A 104 17.45 -15.67 -9.71
N ASN A 105 18.27 -14.75 -9.20
CA ASN A 105 18.06 -13.32 -9.35
C ASN A 105 19.32 -12.59 -9.85
N ASP A 106 19.11 -11.52 -10.60
CA ASP A 106 20.13 -10.54 -11.00
C ASP A 106 19.74 -9.18 -10.42
N ARG A 107 20.70 -8.51 -9.78
CA ARG A 107 20.49 -7.25 -9.07
C ARG A 107 21.38 -6.18 -9.67
N ARG A 108 20.77 -5.11 -10.20
CA ARG A 108 21.48 -4.00 -10.86
C ARG A 108 20.99 -2.65 -10.35
N TRP A 109 21.90 -1.70 -10.24
CA TRP A 109 21.54 -0.35 -9.86
C TRP A 109 21.13 0.50 -11.05
N TRP A 110 20.00 1.18 -10.93
CA TRP A 110 19.60 2.28 -11.80
C TRP A 110 20.13 3.60 -11.22
N TRP A 111 21.28 4.03 -11.72
CA TRP A 111 21.97 5.25 -11.27
C TRP A 111 21.45 6.53 -11.91
N ASN A 112 20.82 6.44 -13.08
CA ASN A 112 20.43 7.58 -13.90
C ASN A 112 19.07 8.18 -13.46
N HIS A 113 18.98 8.58 -12.20
CA HIS A 113 17.72 8.94 -11.53
C HIS A 113 17.46 10.45 -11.44
N LEU A 114 18.52 11.26 -11.43
CA LEU A 114 18.45 12.69 -11.18
C LEU A 114 17.63 13.40 -12.26
N TRP A 115 16.61 14.15 -11.81
CA TRP A 115 15.72 14.96 -12.67
C TRP A 115 14.98 14.17 -13.75
N ARG A 116 14.83 12.84 -13.58
CA ARG A 116 14.16 11.96 -14.54
C ARG A 116 12.77 11.57 -14.03
N PHE A 117 11.74 12.10 -14.69
CA PHE A 117 10.35 11.69 -14.45
C PHE A 117 9.96 10.43 -15.23
N GLN A 118 10.62 10.18 -16.35
CA GLN A 118 10.48 8.98 -17.17
C GLN A 118 11.87 8.58 -17.65
N ASP A 119 12.19 7.30 -17.53
CA ASP A 119 13.41 6.72 -18.04
C ASP A 119 13.16 5.29 -18.52
N THR A 120 14.10 4.76 -19.31
CA THR A 120 14.05 3.37 -19.76
C THR A 120 15.40 2.71 -19.53
N LEU A 121 15.43 1.78 -18.58
CA LEU A 121 16.61 0.98 -18.30
C LEU A 121 16.64 -0.21 -19.26
N ARG A 122 17.71 -0.29 -20.06
CA ARG A 122 17.94 -1.37 -21.03
C ARG A 122 19.11 -2.24 -20.59
N TYR A 123 18.93 -3.55 -20.58
CA TYR A 123 20.00 -4.50 -20.26
C TYR A 123 19.65 -5.90 -20.77
N SER A 124 20.69 -6.72 -20.94
CA SER A 124 20.56 -8.11 -21.40
C SER A 124 20.87 -9.10 -20.28
N VAL A 125 20.17 -10.23 -20.29
CA VAL A 125 20.32 -11.36 -19.35
C VAL A 125 20.29 -12.67 -20.13
N ASP A 126 20.96 -13.69 -19.63
CA ASP A 126 21.06 -15.03 -20.25
C ASP A 126 19.83 -15.92 -19.97
N LYS A 127 19.08 -15.60 -18.92
CA LYS A 127 17.92 -16.37 -18.46
C LYS A 127 16.61 -15.65 -18.68
N ARG A 128 15.50 -16.40 -18.77
CA ARG A 128 14.18 -15.85 -19.02
C ARG A 128 13.70 -15.03 -17.81
N PRO A 129 13.49 -13.71 -17.94
CA PRO A 129 13.08 -12.88 -16.81
C PRO A 129 11.58 -13.01 -16.56
N VAL A 130 11.18 -13.31 -15.33
CA VAL A 130 9.78 -13.54 -14.93
C VAL A 130 9.18 -12.32 -14.23
N ARG A 131 9.95 -11.71 -13.32
CA ARG A 131 9.51 -10.59 -12.48
C ARG A 131 10.64 -9.59 -12.34
N VAL A 132 10.28 -8.31 -12.30
CA VAL A 132 11.20 -7.20 -11.98
C VAL A 132 10.63 -6.40 -10.82
N THR A 133 11.49 -5.99 -9.89
CA THR A 133 11.13 -5.20 -8.70
C THR A 133 12.15 -4.09 -8.49
N LEU A 134 11.68 -2.87 -8.31
CA LEU A 134 12.46 -1.74 -7.80
C LEU A 134 12.44 -1.78 -6.28
N ASP A 135 13.59 -1.53 -5.64
CA ASP A 135 13.77 -1.58 -4.19
C ASP A 135 13.25 -2.92 -3.57
N PRO A 136 13.83 -4.07 -3.97
CA PRO A 136 13.38 -5.39 -3.52
C PRO A 136 13.46 -5.58 -2.00
N ASP A 137 14.33 -4.83 -1.33
CA ASP A 137 14.59 -4.93 0.11
C ASP A 137 13.85 -3.83 0.91
N ALA A 138 12.94 -3.08 0.26
CA ALA A 138 12.10 -2.02 0.83
C ALA A 138 12.86 -1.01 1.71
N GLN A 139 14.06 -0.63 1.30
CA GLN A 139 14.95 0.28 2.03
C GLN A 139 14.54 1.75 1.87
N THR A 140 13.76 2.05 0.82
CA THR A 140 13.32 3.40 0.50
C THR A 140 11.95 3.72 1.07
N VAL A 141 11.71 5.00 1.31
CA VAL A 141 10.42 5.54 1.74
C VAL A 141 9.62 5.96 0.51
N ASP A 142 9.43 5.01 -0.40
CA ASP A 142 8.52 5.12 -1.54
C ASP A 142 7.05 5.12 -1.05
N LEU A 143 6.21 5.98 -1.64
CA LEU A 143 4.80 6.06 -1.28
C LEU A 143 3.99 4.80 -1.63
N ASP A 144 4.27 4.10 -2.73
CA ASP A 144 3.43 2.97 -3.17
C ASP A 144 4.21 1.82 -3.81
N LEU A 145 4.86 0.99 -2.99
CA LEU A 145 5.61 -0.18 -3.47
C LEU A 145 4.83 -1.19 -4.34
N ARG A 146 3.49 -1.10 -4.45
CA ARG A 146 2.72 -1.96 -5.35
C ARG A 146 3.04 -1.68 -6.81
N ASN A 147 3.40 -0.44 -7.15
CA ASN A 147 3.74 -0.04 -8.51
C ASN A 147 5.25 -0.25 -8.82
N ASN A 148 6.07 -0.53 -7.80
CA ASN A 148 7.50 -0.83 -7.92
C ASN A 148 7.78 -2.26 -8.44
N THR A 149 6.78 -3.13 -8.60
CA THR A 149 6.98 -4.52 -9.03
C THR A 149 5.98 -4.93 -10.11
N THR A 150 6.44 -5.71 -11.08
CA THR A 150 5.57 -6.26 -12.12
C THR A 150 4.67 -7.37 -11.59
N ARG A 151 5.06 -8.02 -10.48
CA ARG A 151 4.27 -9.08 -9.85
C ARG A 151 4.49 -9.09 -8.34
N MET A 152 3.57 -8.44 -7.64
CA MET A 152 3.60 -8.33 -6.19
C MET A 152 3.65 -9.70 -5.51
N LYS A 153 4.55 -9.84 -4.54
CA LYS A 153 4.67 -11.04 -3.72
C LYS A 153 3.41 -11.20 -2.88
N LYS A 154 2.95 -12.44 -2.72
CA LYS A 154 1.77 -12.77 -1.91
C LYS A 154 2.20 -13.73 -0.82
N ARG A 155 1.82 -13.45 0.42
CA ARG A 155 2.04 -14.36 1.55
C ARG A 155 0.70 -14.78 2.14
N VAL A 156 0.52 -16.08 2.29
CA VAL A 156 -0.64 -16.65 2.99
C VAL A 156 -0.18 -17.10 4.37
N MET A 157 -0.88 -16.69 5.42
CA MET A 157 -0.55 -17.03 6.80
C MET A 157 -1.82 -17.34 7.59
N PHE A 158 -1.68 -18.14 8.65
CA PHE A 158 -2.76 -18.31 9.61
C PHE A 158 -2.89 -17.04 10.47
N ASP A 159 -4.13 -16.59 10.67
CA ASP A 159 -4.44 -15.45 11.52
C ASP A 159 -4.36 -15.83 13.00
N TRP A 160 -3.22 -15.55 13.62
CA TRP A 160 -3.00 -15.78 15.04
C TRP A 160 -3.24 -14.50 15.85
N PRO A 161 -3.96 -14.56 16.99
CA PRO A 161 -4.16 -13.39 17.84
C PRO A 161 -2.84 -12.71 18.22
N GLY A 162 -2.74 -11.39 17.96
CA GLY A 162 -1.54 -10.61 18.21
C GLY A 162 -0.49 -10.63 17.08
N LEU A 163 -0.82 -11.16 15.91
CA LEU A 163 0.03 -11.08 14.73
C LEU A 163 0.06 -9.65 14.14
N TRP A 164 1.17 -8.95 14.32
CA TRP A 164 1.42 -7.63 13.73
C TRP A 164 2.33 -7.73 12.51
N TYR A 165 1.86 -8.39 11.45
CA TYR A 165 2.62 -8.58 10.22
C TYR A 165 2.06 -7.74 9.06
N GLN A 166 2.67 -6.56 8.83
CA GLN A 166 2.25 -5.60 7.81
C GLN A 166 3.46 -5.11 6.98
N PRO A 167 4.07 -6.00 6.18
CA PRO A 167 5.17 -5.64 5.29
C PRO A 167 4.72 -4.64 4.20
N ARG A 168 5.70 -3.92 3.65
CA ARG A 168 5.49 -2.97 2.53
C ARG A 168 5.75 -3.61 1.16
N ASP A 169 6.50 -4.71 1.10
CA ASP A 169 6.98 -5.37 -0.11
C ASP A 169 6.12 -6.58 -0.54
N GLU A 170 5.09 -6.94 0.22
CA GLU A 170 4.22 -8.07 -0.10
C GLU A 170 2.76 -7.86 0.34
N MET A 171 1.85 -8.53 -0.37
CA MET A 171 0.43 -8.60 -0.05
C MET A 171 0.17 -9.78 0.89
N VAL A 172 -0.42 -9.51 2.05
CA VAL A 172 -0.66 -10.53 3.08
C VAL A 172 -2.10 -11.01 3.03
N TYR A 173 -2.28 -12.33 3.05
CA TYR A 173 -3.56 -13.02 3.14
C TYR A 173 -3.57 -13.82 4.45
N LEU A 174 -4.29 -13.33 5.45
CA LEU A 174 -4.47 -14.01 6.72
C LEU A 174 -5.73 -14.86 6.65
N TRP A 175 -5.64 -16.14 7.01
CA TRP A 175 -6.80 -17.02 7.03
C TRP A 175 -7.05 -17.58 8.42
N SER A 176 -8.31 -17.71 8.81
CA SER A 176 -8.74 -18.34 10.05
C SER A 176 -10.04 -19.13 9.85
N PRO A 177 -10.26 -20.22 10.61
CA PRO A 177 -11.57 -20.84 10.67
C PRO A 177 -12.56 -19.85 11.29
N TYR A 178 -13.77 -19.80 10.74
CA TYR A 178 -14.81 -18.89 11.18
C TYR A 178 -16.09 -19.68 11.43
N PHE A 179 -16.55 -19.68 12.68
CA PHE A 179 -17.76 -20.39 13.07
C PHE A 179 -18.89 -19.40 13.29
N TYR A 180 -20.05 -19.71 12.70
CA TYR A 180 -21.27 -18.94 12.87
C TYR A 180 -22.37 -19.85 13.40
N TYR A 181 -23.20 -19.33 14.30
CA TYR A 181 -24.38 -20.03 14.83
C TYR A 181 -25.62 -19.19 14.56
N ASN A 182 -26.62 -19.80 13.92
CA ASN A 182 -27.92 -19.18 13.69
C ASN A 182 -28.91 -19.68 14.75
N ALA A 183 -29.24 -18.85 15.73
CA ALA A 183 -30.10 -19.24 16.84
C ALA A 183 -31.54 -19.60 16.43
N ASP A 184 -32.09 -18.96 15.38
CA ASP A 184 -33.49 -19.18 14.97
C ASP A 184 -33.70 -20.55 14.31
N GLU A 185 -32.71 -20.97 13.52
CA GLU A 185 -32.71 -22.26 12.81
C GLU A 185 -31.94 -23.32 13.59
N SER A 186 -31.36 -22.97 14.76
CA SER A 186 -30.42 -23.80 15.55
C SER A 186 -29.26 -24.38 14.73
N ASP A 187 -28.87 -23.69 13.66
CA ASP A 187 -27.94 -24.21 12.64
C ASP A 187 -26.50 -23.74 12.92
N ILE A 188 -25.55 -24.67 12.85
CA ILE A 188 -24.11 -24.40 12.93
C ILE A 188 -23.56 -24.27 11.52
N ALA A 189 -22.92 -23.14 11.25
CA ALA A 189 -22.32 -22.84 9.96
C ALA A 189 -20.80 -22.65 10.09
N PRO A 190 -19.99 -23.73 9.99
CA PRO A 190 -18.55 -23.59 9.88
C PRO A 190 -18.17 -22.89 8.58
N GLY A 191 -16.99 -22.29 8.58
CA GLY A 191 -16.59 -21.38 7.52
C GLY A 191 -15.14 -20.97 7.59
N ILE A 192 -14.79 -20.05 6.70
CA ILE A 192 -13.45 -19.50 6.56
C ILE A 192 -13.52 -17.98 6.58
N ASN A 193 -12.54 -17.35 7.23
CA ASN A 193 -12.23 -15.94 7.16
C ASN A 193 -10.91 -15.77 6.41
N ILE A 194 -10.86 -14.80 5.49
CA ILE A 194 -9.65 -14.41 4.75
C ILE A 194 -9.56 -12.89 4.78
N ASP A 195 -8.53 -12.37 5.42
CA ASP A 195 -8.19 -10.94 5.43
C ASP A 195 -7.01 -10.69 4.50
N ARG A 196 -7.26 -9.95 3.42
CA ARG A 196 -6.25 -9.46 2.48
C ARG A 196 -5.87 -8.05 2.86
N ASN A 197 -4.60 -7.84 3.20
CA ASN A 197 -4.10 -6.55 3.65
C ASN A 197 -2.86 -6.13 2.85
N TYR A 198 -2.76 -4.84 2.57
CA TYR A 198 -1.54 -4.20 2.09
C TYR A 198 -1.30 -2.87 2.80
N GLY A 199 -0.46 -2.94 3.83
CA GLY A 199 -0.04 -1.81 4.63
C GLY A 199 -1.20 -0.85 4.97
N PRO A 200 -1.01 0.47 4.78
CA PRO A 200 -2.04 1.46 5.09
C PRO A 200 -3.01 1.74 3.94
N TYR A 201 -2.91 1.04 2.80
CA TYR A 201 -3.60 1.47 1.57
C TYR A 201 -4.78 0.62 1.16
N GLU A 202 -4.85 -0.65 1.55
CA GLU A 202 -6.02 -1.47 1.29
C GLU A 202 -6.17 -2.61 2.27
N SER A 203 -7.42 -2.92 2.59
CA SER A 203 -7.80 -4.08 3.38
C SER A 203 -9.09 -4.65 2.80
N THR A 204 -9.22 -5.97 2.78
CA THR A 204 -10.42 -6.67 2.33
C THR A 204 -10.63 -7.91 3.16
N THR A 205 -11.76 -7.99 3.84
CA THR A 205 -12.20 -9.15 4.61
C THR A 205 -13.21 -9.93 3.80
N PHE A 206 -12.96 -11.22 3.63
CA PHE A 206 -13.90 -12.17 3.08
C PHE A 206 -14.22 -13.25 4.12
N ARG A 207 -15.51 -13.52 4.32
CA ARG A 207 -15.99 -14.64 5.15
C ARG A 207 -17.02 -15.42 4.37
N ALA A 208 -16.96 -16.74 4.50
CA ALA A 208 -17.96 -17.65 3.98
C ALA A 208 -18.26 -18.74 5.00
N ASN A 209 -19.53 -19.02 5.24
CA ASN A 209 -20.02 -20.04 6.16
C ASN A 209 -21.05 -20.90 5.45
N TYR A 210 -20.95 -22.21 5.60
CA TYR A 210 -21.92 -23.15 5.06
C TYR A 210 -22.73 -23.75 6.22
N ALA A 211 -24.02 -23.46 6.23
CA ALA A 211 -24.96 -23.91 7.25
C ALA A 211 -25.30 -25.38 7.03
N MET A 212 -25.11 -26.22 8.06
CA MET A 212 -25.12 -27.67 7.92
C MET A 212 -26.53 -28.25 7.79
N GLU A 213 -27.50 -27.67 8.49
CA GLU A 213 -28.88 -28.16 8.49
C GLU A 213 -29.68 -27.56 7.33
N THR A 214 -29.57 -26.25 7.14
CA THR A 214 -30.33 -25.52 6.12
C THR A 214 -29.69 -25.51 4.74
N GLN A 215 -28.44 -25.99 4.63
CA GLN A 215 -27.65 -26.02 3.39
C GLN A 215 -27.47 -24.64 2.73
N LYS A 216 -27.60 -23.56 3.51
CA LYS A 216 -27.45 -22.18 3.05
C LYS A 216 -25.99 -21.74 3.11
N LEU A 217 -25.56 -20.99 2.10
CA LEU A 217 -24.26 -20.33 2.09
C LEU A 217 -24.42 -18.88 2.56
N TYR A 218 -23.79 -18.54 3.68
CA TYR A 218 -23.67 -17.16 4.13
C TYR A 218 -22.29 -16.63 3.75
N TRP A 219 -22.25 -15.36 3.35
CA TRP A 219 -20.99 -14.73 2.98
C TRP A 219 -20.97 -13.26 3.37
N TYR A 220 -19.76 -12.74 3.54
CA TYR A 220 -19.50 -11.35 3.85
C TYR A 220 -18.22 -10.94 3.16
N LEU A 221 -18.29 -9.86 2.38
CA LEU A 221 -17.17 -9.23 1.74
C LEU A 221 -17.20 -7.77 2.12
N SER A 222 -16.15 -7.26 2.74
CA SER A 222 -16.00 -5.82 2.94
C SER A 222 -14.56 -5.42 2.76
N GLY A 223 -14.34 -4.15 2.44
CA GLY A 223 -13.00 -3.66 2.31
C GLY A 223 -12.97 -2.18 2.05
N TRP A 224 -11.76 -1.68 2.04
CA TRP A 224 -11.48 -0.30 1.68
C TRP A 224 -10.17 -0.22 0.91
N ARG A 225 -10.07 0.81 0.08
CA ARG A 225 -8.87 1.13 -0.68
C ARG A 225 -8.70 2.63 -0.69
N GLN A 226 -7.55 3.08 -0.20
CA GLN A 226 -7.12 4.46 -0.33
C GLN A 226 -6.32 4.61 -1.63
N SER A 227 -6.73 5.56 -2.45
CA SER A 227 -5.97 5.88 -3.66
C SER A 227 -4.76 6.76 -3.32
N VAL A 228 -3.59 6.40 -3.84
CA VAL A 228 -2.35 7.14 -3.63
C VAL A 228 -2.21 8.26 -4.65
N HIS A 229 -2.36 7.92 -5.94
CA HIS A 229 -2.05 8.82 -7.06
C HIS A 229 -3.26 9.60 -7.56
N HIS A 230 -4.40 8.92 -7.73
CA HIS A 230 -5.61 9.50 -8.32
C HIS A 230 -6.59 9.89 -7.22
N PHE A 231 -6.98 11.15 -7.10
CA PHE A 231 -7.80 11.62 -5.97
C PHE A 231 -7.16 11.30 -4.59
N PRO A 232 -5.97 11.85 -4.29
CA PRO A 232 -5.30 11.61 -3.01
C PRO A 232 -6.17 12.04 -1.83
N ARG A 233 -6.02 11.36 -0.67
CA ARG A 233 -6.89 11.55 0.51
C ARG A 233 -8.36 11.17 0.28
N SER A 234 -8.60 10.30 -0.70
CA SER A 234 -9.88 9.62 -0.87
C SER A 234 -9.77 8.16 -0.50
N THR A 235 -10.71 7.67 0.29
CA THR A 235 -10.87 6.26 0.63
C THR A 235 -12.15 5.75 0.02
N PHE A 236 -12.07 4.67 -0.74
CA PHE A 236 -13.23 3.96 -1.26
C PHE A 236 -13.51 2.77 -0.36
N TYR A 237 -14.72 2.67 0.16
CA TYR A 237 -15.23 1.55 0.93
C TYR A 237 -16.23 0.78 0.08
N PHE A 238 -16.25 -0.53 0.25
CA PHE A 238 -17.24 -1.41 -0.34
C PHE A 238 -17.62 -2.51 0.64
N TRP A 239 -18.86 -2.95 0.56
CA TRP A 239 -19.32 -4.11 1.30
C TRP A 239 -20.45 -4.81 0.56
N GLY A 240 -20.55 -6.10 0.82
CA GLY A 240 -21.63 -6.96 0.39
C GLY A 240 -21.74 -8.10 1.38
N PHE A 241 -22.93 -8.49 1.76
CA PHE A 241 -23.10 -9.68 2.58
C PHE A 241 -24.47 -10.30 2.37
N ASP A 242 -24.49 -11.61 2.57
CA ASP A 242 -25.70 -12.41 2.65
C ASP A 242 -25.65 -13.16 3.98
N ARG A 243 -26.40 -12.65 4.94
CA ARG A 243 -26.53 -13.22 6.28
C ARG A 243 -27.99 -13.57 6.52
N PRO A 244 -28.28 -14.50 7.45
CA PRO A 244 -29.67 -14.87 7.66
C PRO A 244 -30.49 -13.63 8.07
N GLY A 245 -31.55 -13.37 7.30
CA GLY A 245 -32.49 -12.25 7.40
C GLY A 245 -32.03 -10.89 6.88
N VAL A 246 -30.77 -10.71 6.42
CA VAL A 246 -30.33 -9.45 5.80
C VAL A 246 -29.34 -9.71 4.68
N ARG A 247 -29.65 -9.19 3.51
CA ARG A 247 -28.72 -9.07 2.38
C ARG A 247 -28.53 -7.61 2.03
N GLU A 248 -27.28 -7.17 1.93
CA GLU A 248 -26.96 -5.78 1.64
C GLU A 248 -25.73 -5.70 0.74
N PHE A 249 -25.73 -4.72 -0.16
CA PHE A 249 -24.59 -4.33 -0.98
C PHE A 249 -24.44 -2.83 -0.90
N GLY A 250 -23.22 -2.32 -0.75
CA GLY A 250 -23.02 -0.89 -0.71
C GLY A 250 -21.59 -0.47 -1.03
N SER A 251 -21.46 0.81 -1.32
CA SER A 251 -20.16 1.45 -1.49
C SER A 251 -20.22 2.89 -1.00
N GLU A 252 -19.09 3.38 -0.53
CA GLU A 252 -18.94 4.75 -0.03
C GLU A 252 -17.58 5.30 -0.50
N ILE A 253 -17.56 6.55 -0.91
CA ILE A 253 -16.33 7.31 -1.11
C ILE A 253 -16.23 8.37 -0.03
N GLU A 254 -15.13 8.36 0.70
CA GLU A 254 -14.77 9.35 1.69
C GLU A 254 -13.63 10.22 1.17
N LYS A 255 -13.74 11.54 1.30
CA LYS A 255 -12.73 12.53 0.95
C LYS A 255 -12.37 13.32 2.19
N LYS A 256 -11.10 13.27 2.58
CA LYS A 256 -10.54 14.14 3.61
C LYS A 256 -9.94 15.39 2.98
N TRP A 257 -10.39 16.55 3.44
CA TRP A 257 -9.89 17.84 3.01
C TRP A 257 -9.37 18.65 4.20
N ASN A 258 -8.18 19.22 4.01
CA ASN A 258 -7.57 20.11 4.98
C ASN A 258 -6.69 21.10 4.23
N ARG A 259 -6.85 22.41 4.50
CA ARG A 259 -6.12 23.50 3.84
C ARG A 259 -4.65 23.51 4.24
N VAL A 260 -4.35 23.28 5.52
CA VAL A 260 -2.98 23.26 6.06
C VAL A 260 -2.87 22.14 7.10
N TYR A 261 -1.93 21.22 6.87
CA TYR A 261 -1.67 20.11 7.78
C TYR A 261 -1.38 20.63 9.19
N GLY A 262 -2.13 20.13 10.18
CA GLY A 262 -1.90 20.44 11.60
C GLY A 262 -2.41 21.80 12.11
N ARG A 263 -2.99 22.66 11.28
CA ARG A 263 -3.56 23.96 11.73
C ARG A 263 -5.06 24.10 11.51
N THR A 264 -5.60 23.57 10.42
CA THR A 264 -7.04 23.64 10.13
C THR A 264 -7.74 22.32 10.45
N PRO A 265 -9.01 22.34 10.90
CA PRO A 265 -9.81 21.13 11.07
C PRO A 265 -9.86 20.32 9.77
N THR A 266 -9.84 19.00 9.90
CA THR A 266 -9.97 18.12 8.73
C THR A 266 -11.45 17.91 8.45
N HIS A 267 -11.93 18.41 7.31
CA HIS A 267 -13.28 18.17 6.81
C HIS A 267 -13.33 16.80 6.15
N THR A 268 -14.34 16.02 6.46
CA THR A 268 -14.54 14.69 5.87
C THR A 268 -15.87 14.70 5.14
N PHE A 269 -15.82 14.54 3.83
CA PHE A 269 -16.99 14.41 2.97
C PHE A 269 -17.14 12.95 2.59
N ALA A 270 -18.29 12.35 2.86
CA ALA A 270 -18.60 10.99 2.45
C ALA A 270 -19.83 11.01 1.55
N ALA A 271 -19.82 10.18 0.50
CA ALA A 271 -20.98 9.92 -0.34
C ALA A 271 -21.06 8.43 -0.61
N GLY A 272 -22.24 7.84 -0.44
CA GLY A 272 -22.40 6.40 -0.59
C GLY A 272 -23.79 6.00 -1.01
N PHE A 273 -23.90 4.73 -1.42
CA PHE A 273 -25.18 4.09 -1.66
C PHE A 273 -25.16 2.66 -1.12
N TYR A 274 -26.34 2.17 -0.74
CA TYR A 274 -26.56 0.76 -0.41
C TYR A 274 -27.86 0.26 -1.01
N VAL A 275 -27.94 -1.05 -1.24
CA VAL A 275 -29.12 -1.78 -1.69
C VAL A 275 -29.35 -2.95 -0.74
N LYS A 276 -30.57 -3.10 -0.22
CA LYS A 276 -31.01 -4.18 0.66
C LYS A 276 -32.11 -5.02 -0.01
N PRO A 277 -31.76 -5.96 -0.91
CA PRO A 277 -32.75 -6.73 -1.67
C PRO A 277 -33.52 -7.77 -0.84
N GLN A 278 -33.03 -8.12 0.36
CA GLN A 278 -33.75 -8.98 1.31
C GLN A 278 -33.54 -8.42 2.71
N TYR A 279 -34.64 -8.01 3.35
CA TYR A 279 -34.61 -7.38 4.66
C TYR A 279 -35.74 -7.92 5.54
N ASP A 280 -35.38 -8.62 6.60
CA ASP A 280 -36.29 -9.01 7.67
C ASP A 280 -36.19 -8.00 8.84
N ALA A 281 -37.15 -7.08 8.91
CA ALA A 281 -37.19 -6.01 9.90
C ALA A 281 -37.13 -6.51 11.35
N LYS A 282 -37.79 -7.63 11.65
CA LYS A 282 -37.80 -8.21 13.00
C LYS A 282 -36.41 -8.63 13.49
N ARG A 283 -35.51 -8.94 12.55
CA ARG A 283 -34.15 -9.42 12.83
C ARG A 283 -33.10 -8.31 12.67
N ALA A 284 -33.35 -7.37 11.77
CA ALA A 284 -32.41 -6.34 11.39
C ALA A 284 -32.47 -5.10 12.31
N GLU A 285 -33.66 -4.71 12.77
CA GLU A 285 -33.84 -3.57 13.68
C GLU A 285 -33.07 -3.74 15.02
N PRO A 286 -33.11 -4.90 15.71
CA PRO A 286 -32.35 -5.09 16.95
C PRO A 286 -30.82 -5.06 16.77
N ARG A 287 -30.34 -5.18 15.54
CA ARG A 287 -28.91 -5.11 15.17
C ARG A 287 -28.50 -3.74 14.63
N GLY A 288 -29.41 -2.75 14.66
CA GLY A 288 -29.14 -1.37 14.29
C GLY A 288 -29.29 -1.05 12.79
N TYR A 289 -29.96 -1.90 12.01
CA TYR A 289 -30.19 -1.66 10.58
C TYR A 289 -31.49 -0.88 10.34
N ASP A 290 -31.46 0.13 9.46
CA ASP A 290 -32.61 0.99 9.12
C ASP A 290 -33.80 0.18 8.53
N PRO A 291 -35.03 0.33 9.09
CA PRO A 291 -36.23 -0.38 8.66
C PRO A 291 -36.87 0.09 7.34
N ASN A 292 -36.50 1.25 6.80
CA ASN A 292 -37.29 1.92 5.76
C ASN A 292 -36.68 2.00 4.34
N GLY A 293 -35.64 1.23 3.99
CA GLY A 293 -34.98 1.42 2.68
C GLY A 293 -34.43 0.15 2.03
N GLU A 294 -34.96 -0.17 0.85
CA GLU A 294 -34.37 -1.14 -0.11
C GLU A 294 -33.20 -0.53 -0.90
N LEU A 295 -33.17 0.80 -1.04
CA LEU A 295 -32.11 1.59 -1.66
C LEU A 295 -31.88 2.85 -0.81
N GLY A 296 -30.63 3.16 -0.48
CA GLY A 296 -30.29 4.38 0.26
C GLY A 296 -29.13 5.10 -0.40
N VAL A 297 -29.21 6.43 -0.48
CA VAL A 297 -28.12 7.30 -0.89
C VAL A 297 -27.87 8.32 0.22
N TRP A 298 -26.62 8.55 0.59
CA TRP A 298 -26.30 9.58 1.59
C TRP A 298 -25.09 10.39 1.17
N VAL A 299 -25.09 11.63 1.63
CA VAL A 299 -23.94 12.52 1.58
C VAL A 299 -23.77 13.10 2.98
N PHE A 300 -22.56 13.04 3.51
CA PHE A 300 -22.26 13.46 4.86
C PHE A 300 -21.02 14.34 4.91
N GLU A 301 -21.12 15.49 5.59
CA GLU A 301 -19.96 16.30 5.96
C GLU A 301 -19.77 16.23 7.48
N ARG A 302 -18.64 15.67 7.91
CA ARG A 302 -18.27 15.62 9.33
C ARG A 302 -17.70 16.98 9.74
N GLY A 303 -18.58 17.88 10.17
CA GLY A 303 -18.24 19.25 10.59
C GLY A 303 -19.44 20.07 11.06
N TYR A 304 -20.60 19.97 10.40
CA TYR A 304 -21.88 20.56 10.79
C TYR A 304 -23.04 19.72 10.21
N LYS A 305 -24.14 19.58 10.98
CA LYS A 305 -25.44 18.91 10.72
C LYS A 305 -25.60 18.02 9.47
N SER A 306 -25.97 16.75 9.73
CA SER A 306 -26.31 15.68 8.78
C SER A 306 -27.69 15.81 8.13
N TRP A 307 -27.81 15.35 6.88
CA TRP A 307 -29.08 14.92 6.27
C TRP A 307 -28.84 13.63 5.48
N ALA A 308 -29.60 12.57 5.78
CA ALA A 308 -29.71 11.38 4.93
C ALA A 308 -30.94 11.54 4.04
N LEU A 309 -30.82 11.20 2.76
CA LEU A 309 -31.93 11.19 1.80
C LEU A 309 -32.20 9.72 1.44
N THR A 310 -33.08 9.09 2.21
CA THR A 310 -33.63 7.79 1.86
C THR A 310 -34.62 8.01 0.71
N LEU A 311 -34.44 7.29 -0.40
CA LEU A 311 -35.32 7.37 -1.58
C LEU A 311 -36.28 6.19 -1.61
#